data_AF-A0A4P5VU82-F1
#
_entry.id   AF-A0A4P5VU82-F1
#
_cell.length_a   1.000
_cell.length_b   1.000
_cell.length_c   1.000
_cell.angle_alpha   90.00
_cell.angle_beta   90.00
_cell.angle_gamma   90.00
#
_symmetry.space_group_name_H-M   'P 1'
#
loop_
_entity.id
_entity.type
_entity.pdbx_description
1 polymer ?
#
loop_
_entity_poly.entity_id
_entity_poly.type
_entity_poly.pdbx_seq_one_letter_code
_entity_poly.pdbx_strand_id
1 'polypeptide(L)'
;MAAARVKPMQTPPRPTPRESTEAMVRNIGRELAEIEQGMRGCRGDLVAEPKLTGTWMAHLLISSKELLHNLLIDTAKRPQRL
;
A
#
# COMPACT_ATOMS: atom_id res chain seq x y z
N MET A 1 32.69 23.37 -35.87
CA MET A 1 32.34 22.07 -35.28
C MET A 1 31.91 22.31 -33.84
N ALA A 2 30.63 22.12 -33.52
CA ALA A 2 30.09 22.39 -32.19
C ALA A 2 29.95 21.07 -31.40
N ALA A 3 30.60 20.99 -30.25
CA ALA A 3 30.53 19.84 -29.36
C ALA A 3 29.14 19.76 -28.71
N ALA A 4 28.45 18.64 -28.89
CA ALA A 4 27.18 18.37 -28.25
C ALA A 4 27.35 18.27 -26.73
N ARG A 5 26.74 19.19 -25.98
CA ARG A 5 26.65 19.12 -24.52
C ARG A 5 25.80 17.91 -24.12
N VAL A 6 26.43 16.91 -23.52
CA VAL A 6 25.73 15.79 -22.88
C VAL A 6 24.94 16.36 -21.69
N LYS A 7 23.61 16.26 -21.74
CA LYS A 7 22.74 16.61 -20.60
C LYS A 7 23.08 15.68 -19.43
N PRO A 8 23.29 16.20 -18.20
CA PRO A 8 23.47 15.34 -17.05
C PRO A 8 22.19 14.50 -16.87
N MET A 9 22.37 13.17 -16.79
CA MET A 9 21.30 12.27 -16.37
C MET A 9 20.77 12.77 -15.03
N GLN A 10 19.48 13.11 -14.97
CA GLN A 10 18.83 13.35 -13.69
C GLN A 10 18.97 12.06 -12.87
N THR A 11 19.61 12.16 -11.71
CA THR A 11 19.65 11.06 -10.75
C THR A 11 18.21 10.63 -10.47
N PRO A 12 17.89 9.32 -10.52
CA PRO A 12 16.56 8.86 -10.20
C PRO A 12 16.16 9.35 -8.81
N PRO A 13 14.89 9.71 -8.59
CA PRO A 13 14.41 10.13 -7.28
C PRO A 13 14.82 9.09 -6.25
N ARG A 14 15.44 9.55 -5.15
CA ARG A 14 15.85 8.66 -4.07
C ARG A 14 14.62 7.87 -3.62
N PRO A 15 14.69 6.54 -3.52
CA PRO A 15 13.56 5.76 -3.03
C PRO A 15 13.20 6.25 -1.64
N THR A 16 11.95 6.70 -1.46
CA THR A 16 11.39 7.01 -0.16
C THR A 16 11.49 5.78 0.73
N PRO A 17 11.80 5.92 2.03
CA PRO A 17 11.83 4.79 2.94
C PRO A 17 10.48 4.08 2.88
N ARG A 18 10.52 2.82 2.46
CA ARG A 18 9.34 1.96 2.45
C ARG A 18 8.92 1.71 3.89
N GLU A 19 7.62 1.80 4.17
CA GLU A 19 7.08 1.28 5.44
C GLU A 19 7.49 -0.20 5.61
N SER A 20 7.88 -0.57 6.82
CA SER A 20 8.15 -1.98 7.14
C SER A 20 6.89 -2.82 6.94
N THR A 21 7.03 -4.02 6.40
CA THR A 21 5.95 -5.02 6.27
C THR A 21 5.18 -5.18 7.59
N GLU A 22 5.87 -5.19 8.73
CA GLU A 22 5.25 -5.33 10.05
C GLU A 22 4.41 -4.09 10.44
N ALA A 23 4.88 -2.89 10.11
CA ALA A 23 4.14 -1.66 10.36
C ALA A 23 2.87 -1.59 9.48
N MET A 24 2.99 -2.00 8.21
CA MET A 24 1.87 -2.06 7.28
C MET A 24 0.80 -3.08 7.74
N VAL A 25 1.20 -4.26 8.25
CA VAL A 25 0.25 -5.21 8.86
C VAL A 25 -0.49 -4.61 10.05
N ARG A 26 0.23 -3.94 10.96
CA ARG A 26 -0.40 -3.24 12.09
C ARG A 26 -1.37 -2.15 11.63
N ASN A 27 -1.02 -1.44 10.56
CA ASN A 27 -1.86 -0.36 10.04
C ASN A 27 -3.14 -0.91 9.40
N ILE A 28 -3.03 -1.92 8.54
CA ILE A 28 -4.19 -2.61 7.94
C ILE A 28 -5.10 -3.18 9.05
N GLY A 29 -4.52 -3.74 10.12
CA GLY A 29 -5.28 -4.23 11.27
C GLY A 29 -6.10 -3.13 11.97
N ARG A 30 -5.54 -1.93 12.14
CA ARG A 30 -6.29 -0.77 12.67
C ARG A 30 -7.38 -0.31 11.71
N GLU A 31 -7.05 -0.16 10.44
CA GLU A 31 -8.00 0.28 9.40
C GLU A 31 -9.19 -0.69 9.32
N LEU A 32 -8.96 -2.01 9.41
CA LEU A 32 -10.04 -3.00 9.47
C LEU A 32 -10.97 -2.79 10.66
N ALA A 33 -10.43 -2.51 11.85
CA ALA A 33 -11.23 -2.25 13.04
C ALA A 33 -12.08 -0.96 12.88
N GLU A 34 -11.50 0.09 12.30
CA GLU A 34 -12.20 1.34 11.99
C GLU A 34 -13.31 1.15 10.95
N ILE A 35 -13.03 0.36 9.91
CA ILE A 35 -14.02 -0.02 8.88
C ILE A 35 -15.17 -0.80 9.51
N GLU A 36 -14.89 -1.82 10.33
CA GLU A 36 -15.92 -2.59 11.02
C GLU A 36 -16.79 -1.70 11.91
N GLN A 37 -16.17 -0.78 12.66
CA GLN A 37 -16.89 0.17 13.48
C GLN A 37 -17.76 1.13 12.64
N GLY A 38 -17.21 1.66 11.55
CA GLY A 38 -17.93 2.55 10.63
C GLY A 38 -19.11 1.85 9.95
N MET A 39 -18.93 0.60 9.51
CA MET A 39 -20.01 -0.20 8.90
C MET A 39 -21.16 -0.44 9.88
N ARG A 40 -20.88 -0.64 11.17
CA ARG A 40 -21.95 -0.76 12.19
C ARG A 40 -22.78 0.53 12.29
N GLY A 41 -22.15 1.69 12.12
CA GLY A 41 -22.82 3.00 12.20
C GLY A 41 -23.75 3.31 11.02
N CYS A 42 -23.56 2.66 9.88
CA CYS A 42 -24.36 2.89 8.66
C CYS A 42 -25.27 1.71 8.30
N ARG A 43 -25.33 0.69 9.16
CA ARG A 43 -26.06 -0.55 8.89
C ARG A 43 -27.54 -0.28 8.64
N GLY A 44 -28.07 -0.78 7.53
CA GLY A 44 -29.46 -0.60 7.12
C GLY A 44 -29.73 0.68 6.33
N ASP A 45 -28.73 1.54 6.14
CA ASP A 45 -28.82 2.68 5.23
C ASP A 45 -28.58 2.23 3.78
N LEU A 46 -29.62 2.26 2.96
CA LEU A 46 -29.62 1.78 1.57
C LEU A 46 -28.65 2.51 0.64
N VAL A 47 -28.14 3.69 1.03
CA VAL A 47 -27.23 4.50 0.21
C VAL A 47 -25.85 4.57 0.83
N ALA A 48 -25.76 4.83 2.15
CA ALA A 48 -24.49 4.98 2.85
C ALA A 48 -23.76 3.64 3.01
N GLU A 49 -24.47 2.57 3.36
CA GLU A 49 -23.89 1.24 3.57
C GLU A 49 -23.16 0.73 2.31
N PRO A 50 -23.79 0.59 1.13
CA PRO A 50 -23.09 0.06 -0.05
C PRO A 50 -21.95 0.97 -0.54
N LYS A 51 -22.11 2.30 -0.44
CA LYS A 51 -21.06 3.25 -0.86
C LYS A 51 -19.82 3.17 0.02
N LEU A 52 -20.02 3.12 1.34
CA LEU A 52 -18.92 2.98 2.30
C LEU A 52 -18.28 1.61 2.17
N THR A 53 -19.06 0.53 2.13
CA THR A 53 -18.54 -0.83 1.92
C THR A 53 -17.69 -0.93 0.66
N GLY A 54 -18.16 -0.40 -0.48
CA GLY A 54 -17.39 -0.41 -1.72
C GLY A 54 -16.07 0.36 -1.63
N THR A 55 -16.10 1.54 -1.00
CA THR A 55 -14.91 2.38 -0.80
C THR A 55 -13.87 1.66 0.09
N TRP A 56 -14.32 1.09 1.20
CA TRP A 56 -13.46 0.38 2.15
C TRP A 56 -12.89 -0.91 1.56
N MET A 57 -13.68 -1.68 0.80
CA MET A 57 -13.18 -2.85 0.09
C MET A 57 -12.10 -2.49 -0.93
N ALA A 58 -12.28 -1.39 -1.68
CA ALA A 58 -11.27 -0.93 -2.63
C ALA A 58 -9.95 -0.56 -1.93
N HIS A 59 -10.03 0.15 -0.80
CA HIS A 59 -8.87 0.50 0.03
C HIS A 59 -8.13 -0.76 0.53
N LEU A 60 -8.85 -1.73 1.08
CA LEU A 60 -8.27 -2.98 1.57
C LEU A 60 -7.55 -3.79 0.48
N LEU A 61 -8.10 -3.82 -0.74
CA LEU A 61 -7.47 -4.50 -1.88
C LEU A 61 -6.16 -3.84 -2.28
N ILE A 62 -6.10 -2.50 -2.26
CA ILE A 62 -4.88 -1.73 -2.56
C ILE A 62 -3.82 -2.01 -1.50
N SER A 63 -4.16 -1.86 -0.21
CA SER A 63 -3.23 -2.09 0.90
C SER A 63 -2.73 -3.54 0.93
N SER A 64 -3.60 -4.52 0.63
CA SER A 64 -3.22 -5.93 0.56
C SER A 64 -2.24 -6.22 -0.58
N LYS A 65 -2.42 -5.58 -1.75
CA LYS A 65 -1.49 -5.69 -2.88
C LYS A 65 -0.11 -5.15 -2.51
N GLU A 66 -0.06 -4.01 -1.83
CA GLU A 66 1.20 -3.43 -1.35
C GLU A 66 1.89 -4.35 -0.34
N LEU A 67 1.13 -4.87 0.64
CA LEU A 67 1.67 -5.82 1.61
C LEU A 67 2.25 -7.08 0.94
N LEU A 68 1.55 -7.65 -0.04
CA LEU A 68 2.03 -8.79 -0.82
C LEU A 68 3.35 -8.47 -1.54
N HIS A 69 3.43 -7.30 -2.17
CA HIS A 69 4.66 -6.85 -2.81
C HIS A 69 5.79 -6.65 -1.79
N ASN A 70 5.48 -6.22 -0.57
CA ASN A 70 6.42 -6.11 0.54
C ASN A 70 6.96 -7.47 0.96
N LEU A 71 6.07 -8.43 1.20
CA LEU A 71 6.44 -9.79 1.57
C LEU A 71 7.29 -10.48 0.51
N LEU A 72 6.96 -10.32 -0.78
CA LEU A 72 7.76 -10.92 -1.87
C LEU A 72 9.18 -10.38 -1.90
N ILE A 73 9.35 -9.06 -1.75
CA ILE A 73 10.67 -8.43 -1.71
C ILE A 73 11.46 -8.89 -0.49
N ASP A 74 10.84 -8.89 0.70
CA ASP A 74 11.52 -9.29 1.93
C ASP A 74 11.93 -10.76 1.91
N THR A 75 11.09 -11.62 1.33
CA THR A 75 11.39 -13.05 1.14
C THR A 75 12.50 -13.24 0.11
N ALA A 76 12.48 -12.52 -1.01
CA ALA A 76 13.52 -12.61 -2.05
C ALA A 76 14.88 -12.09 -1.58
N LYS A 77 14.91 -11.09 -0.68
CA LYS A 77 16.13 -10.55 -0.09
C LYS A 77 16.75 -11.47 0.95
N ARG A 78 15.99 -12.42 1.51
CA ARG A 78 16.50 -13.43 2.43
C ARG A 78 17.09 -14.57 1.60
N PRO A 79 18.42 -14.71 1.47
CA PRO A 79 18.97 -15.86 0.78
C PRO A 79 18.57 -17.08 1.63
N GLN A 80 17.79 -17.99 1.06
CA GLN A 80 17.62 -19.32 1.63
C GLN A 80 19.00 -19.97 1.54
N ARG A 81 19.77 -19.90 2.64
CA ARG A 81 20.98 -20.69 2.79
C ARG A 81 20.53 -22.15 2.90
N LEU A 82 20.58 -22.86 1.77
CA LEU A 82 20.62 -24.31 1.70
C LEU A 82 22.04 -24.79 1.99
#